data_AF-A0A6C0DUM3-F1
#
_entry.id   AF-A0A6C0DUM3-F1
#
_cell.length_a   1.000
_cell.length_b   1.000
_cell.length_c   1.000
_cell.angle_alpha   90.00
_cell.angle_beta   90.00
_cell.angle_gamma   90.00
#
_symmetry.space_group_name_H-M   'P 1'
#
loop_
_entity.id
_entity.type
_entity.pdbx_description
1 polymer ?
#
loop_
_entity_poly.entity_id
_entity_poly.type
_entity_poly.pdbx_seq_one_letter_code
_entity_poly.pdbx_strand_id
1 'polypeptide(L)'
;MKTAFLITGLLLLLIANILMVYSQRTSTSEGFAGYFLENAGPSGLGKYKLEPIGAFDDVRVTPNNGVSSWRGTDPNEPLLGPEFQPGPDSLFIFKNNQSKPECCSASYASDTGCVCTTPQQRNFINMRGGNRTVEDGV
;
A
#
# COMPACT_ATOMS: atom_id res chain seq x y z
N MET A 1 -37.74 -14.72 -43.84
CA MET A 1 -37.34 -15.34 -42.56
C MET A 1 -35.82 -15.36 -42.36
N LYS A 2 -35.01 -15.86 -43.30
CA LYS A 2 -33.54 -15.93 -43.17
C LYS A 2 -32.83 -14.56 -43.11
N THR A 3 -33.29 -13.59 -43.92
CA THR A 3 -32.73 -12.23 -43.94
C THR A 3 -33.07 -11.42 -42.69
N ALA A 4 -34.31 -11.55 -42.20
CA ALA A 4 -34.72 -10.94 -40.95
C ALA A 4 -33.88 -11.41 -39.76
N PHE A 5 -33.57 -12.71 -39.70
CA PHE A 5 -32.73 -13.31 -38.66
C PHE A 5 -31.26 -12.84 -38.73
N LEU A 6 -30.71 -12.69 -39.94
CA LEU A 6 -29.36 -12.14 -40.13
C LEU A 6 -29.28 -10.67 -39.73
N ILE A 7 -30.25 -9.86 -40.14
CA ILE A 7 -30.27 -8.42 -39.83
C ILE A 7 -30.43 -8.21 -38.32
N THR A 8 -31.35 -8.92 -37.66
CA THR A 8 -31.49 -8.82 -36.19
C THR A 8 -30.26 -9.30 -35.45
N GLY A 9 -29.61 -10.38 -35.90
CA GLY A 9 -28.36 -10.87 -35.32
C GLY A 9 -27.21 -9.86 -35.42
N LEU A 10 -27.04 -9.22 -36.59
CA LEU A 10 -26.02 -8.20 -36.80
C LEU A 10 -26.27 -6.94 -35.97
N LEU A 11 -27.53 -6.54 -35.84
CA LEU A 11 -27.94 -5.36 -35.06
C LEU A 11 -27.70 -5.59 -33.55
N LEU A 12 -27.99 -6.79 -33.05
CA LEU A 12 -27.68 -7.16 -31.66
C LEU A 12 -26.17 -7.20 -31.40
N LEU A 13 -25.37 -7.73 -32.34
CA LEU A 13 -23.91 -7.74 -32.23
C LEU A 13 -23.29 -6.34 -32.20
N LEU A 14 -23.85 -5.42 -32.99
CA LEU A 14 -23.44 -4.01 -32.99
C LEU A 14 -23.74 -3.36 -31.63
N ILE A 15 -24.96 -3.53 -31.13
CA ILE A 15 -25.37 -2.98 -29.84
C ILE A 15 -24.51 -3.54 -28.69
N ALA A 16 -24.22 -4.85 -28.70
CA ALA A 16 -23.37 -5.46 -27.68
C ALA A 16 -21.94 -4.90 -27.69
N ASN A 17 -21.34 -4.69 -28.86
CA ASN A 17 -20.01 -4.06 -28.95
C ASN A 17 -20.02 -2.61 -28.47
N ILE A 18 -21.04 -1.84 -28.83
CA ILE A 18 -21.21 -0.46 -28.35
C ILE A 18 -21.34 -0.47 -26.82
N LEU A 19 -22.19 -1.34 -26.26
CA LEU A 19 -22.33 -1.48 -24.81
C LEU A 19 -21.02 -1.91 -24.14
N MET A 20 -20.20 -2.77 -24.73
CA MET A 20 -18.90 -3.13 -24.15
C MET A 20 -17.86 -2.00 -24.20
N VAL A 21 -17.91 -1.15 -25.22
CA VAL A 21 -17.02 0.02 -25.36
C VAL A 21 -17.43 1.17 -24.44
N TYR A 22 -18.74 1.39 -24.29
CA TYR A 22 -19.31 2.50 -23.51
C TYR A 22 -19.79 2.13 -22.11
N SER A 23 -19.89 0.83 -21.79
CA SER A 23 -19.93 0.34 -20.42
C SER A 23 -18.63 0.81 -19.80
N GLN A 24 -18.73 1.94 -19.10
CA GLN A 24 -17.66 2.49 -18.30
C GLN A 24 -17.03 1.31 -17.57
N ARG A 25 -15.73 1.13 -17.75
CA ARG A 25 -14.97 0.43 -16.74
C ARG A 25 -15.23 1.24 -15.49
N THR A 26 -16.13 0.77 -14.63
CA THR A 26 -16.01 1.07 -13.22
C THR A 26 -14.61 0.58 -12.90
N SER A 27 -13.66 1.50 -12.95
CA SER A 27 -12.38 1.32 -12.33
C SER A 27 -12.72 1.07 -10.87
N THR A 28 -12.89 -0.19 -10.52
CA THR A 28 -12.52 -0.64 -9.19
C THR A 28 -11.03 -0.29 -9.12
N SER A 29 -10.77 0.92 -8.67
CA SER A 29 -9.47 1.34 -8.21
C SER A 29 -9.23 0.49 -6.97
N GLU A 30 -8.85 -0.76 -7.16
CA GLU A 30 -8.28 -1.56 -6.10
C GLU A 30 -6.99 -0.83 -5.71
N GLY A 31 -7.02 -0.08 -4.61
CA GLY A 31 -5.91 0.73 -4.11
C GLY A 31 -4.65 -0.06 -3.70
N PHE A 32 -4.58 -1.33 -4.07
CA PHE A 32 -3.49 -2.26 -3.82
C PHE A 32 -2.85 -2.81 -5.09
N ALA A 33 -3.37 -2.46 -6.28
CA ALA A 33 -2.84 -2.92 -7.56
C ALA A 33 -1.96 -1.84 -8.21
N GLY A 34 -0.76 -1.62 -7.69
CA GLY A 34 0.21 -0.79 -8.41
C GLY A 34 1.45 -0.42 -7.60
N TYR A 35 2.61 -0.74 -8.17
CA TYR A 35 3.92 -0.18 -7.79
C TYR A 35 4.02 1.34 -8.09
N PHE A 36 2.98 1.94 -8.67
CA PHE A 36 2.88 3.34 -9.04
C PHE A 36 2.07 4.12 -8.00
N LEU A 37 2.75 5.07 -7.35
CA LEU A 37 2.21 6.04 -6.38
C LEU A 37 1.12 6.96 -6.96
N GLU A 38 0.91 6.93 -8.28
CA GLU A 38 -0.05 7.79 -9.01
C GLU A 38 -1.52 7.35 -8.87
N ASN A 39 -1.79 6.18 -8.30
CA ASN A 39 -3.15 5.61 -8.21
C ASN A 39 -3.61 5.35 -6.76
N ALA A 40 -3.12 6.11 -5.78
CA ALA A 40 -3.70 6.07 -4.44
C ALA A 40 -5.18 6.46 -4.53
N GLY A 41 -6.07 5.57 -4.06
CA GLY A 41 -7.51 5.74 -4.18
C GLY A 41 -7.98 7.04 -3.50
N PRO A 42 -8.73 7.92 -4.19
CA PRO A 42 -9.27 9.13 -3.58
C PRO A 42 -10.32 8.75 -2.53
N SER A 43 -10.31 9.41 -1.36
CA SER A 43 -11.28 9.18 -0.28
C SER A 43 -12.73 9.57 -0.63
N GLY A 44 -12.98 10.15 -1.81
CA GLY A 44 -14.29 10.60 -2.26
C GLY A 44 -14.83 11.85 -1.52
N LEU A 45 -14.10 12.37 -0.52
CA LEU A 45 -14.55 13.45 0.36
C LEU A 45 -13.95 14.83 -0.01
N GLY A 46 -13.13 14.89 -1.05
CA GLY A 46 -12.38 16.09 -1.46
C GLY A 46 -10.94 16.04 -0.95
N LYS A 47 -10.07 16.84 -1.59
CA LYS A 47 -8.60 16.76 -1.48
C LYS A 47 -8.03 16.84 -0.05
N TYR A 48 -8.81 17.31 0.93
CA TYR A 48 -8.39 17.54 2.32
C TYR A 48 -9.49 17.31 3.37
N LYS A 49 -10.59 16.61 3.04
CA LYS A 49 -11.66 16.35 4.02
C LYS A 49 -11.56 14.90 4.50
N LEU A 50 -11.04 14.73 5.71
CA LEU A 50 -11.10 13.48 6.44
C LEU A 50 -12.33 13.57 7.35
N GLU A 51 -13.31 12.67 7.17
CA GLU A 51 -14.36 12.50 8.17
C GLU A 51 -13.88 11.46 9.19
N PRO A 52 -14.09 11.68 10.50
CA PRO A 52 -13.61 10.75 11.50
C PRO A 52 -14.15 9.35 11.31
N ILE A 53 -13.25 8.36 11.22
CA ILE A 53 -13.63 6.96 10.99
C ILE A 53 -14.19 6.28 12.25
N GLY A 54 -14.17 6.97 13.40
CA GLY A 54 -14.79 6.51 14.65
C GLY A 54 -14.09 7.05 15.90
N ALA A 55 -14.33 6.38 17.03
CA ALA A 55 -13.81 6.80 18.34
C ALA A 55 -12.28 6.74 18.49
N PHE A 56 -11.59 6.14 17.53
CA PHE A 56 -10.13 6.03 17.50
C PHE A 56 -9.50 6.89 16.39
N ASP A 57 -10.29 7.75 15.74
CA ASP A 57 -9.76 8.75 14.84
C ASP A 57 -8.81 9.69 15.61
N ASP A 58 -7.68 10.03 14.99
CA ASP A 58 -6.59 10.82 15.59
C ASP A 58 -5.94 10.28 16.88
N VAL A 59 -6.22 9.03 17.31
CA VAL A 59 -5.49 8.43 18.42
C VAL A 59 -4.05 8.11 18.01
N ARG A 60 -3.11 8.90 18.53
CA ARG A 60 -1.66 8.69 18.34
C ARG A 60 -1.06 7.97 19.54
N VAL A 61 -0.61 6.73 19.32
CA VAL A 61 0.21 6.00 20.31
C VAL A 61 1.68 6.34 20.04
N THR A 62 2.18 7.36 20.72
CA THR A 62 3.59 7.75 20.63
C THR A 62 4.44 6.80 21.48
N PRO A 63 5.40 6.07 20.90
CA PRO A 63 6.36 5.27 21.66
C PRO A 63 7.27 6.15 22.52
N ASN A 64 7.63 5.67 23.70
CA ASN A 64 8.49 6.36 24.66
C ASN A 64 9.95 6.57 24.18
N ASN A 65 10.31 6.08 22.99
CA ASN A 65 11.68 6.13 22.47
C ASN A 65 12.04 7.44 21.74
N GLY A 66 11.05 8.29 21.41
CA GLY A 66 11.27 9.58 20.75
C GLY A 66 11.77 9.50 19.29
N VAL A 67 11.84 8.30 18.70
CA VAL A 67 12.39 8.09 17.34
C VAL A 67 11.27 8.07 16.28
N SER A 68 10.06 7.67 16.64
CA SER A 68 8.92 7.74 15.74
C SER A 68 7.65 8.12 16.50
N SER A 69 6.66 8.66 15.79
CA SER A 69 5.37 9.06 16.37
C SER A 69 4.35 7.93 16.49
N TRP A 70 4.70 6.70 16.09
CA TRP A 70 3.70 5.65 15.90
C TRP A 70 4.21 4.19 15.91
N ARG A 71 5.52 3.94 15.87
CA ARG A 71 6.12 2.59 15.99
C ARG A 71 7.30 2.57 16.96
N GLY A 72 7.36 1.54 17.80
CA GLY A 72 8.61 1.20 18.48
C GLY A 72 9.64 0.73 17.44
N THR A 73 10.87 1.22 17.53
CA THR A 73 11.87 1.03 16.46
C THR A 73 13.29 0.78 16.98
N ASP A 74 13.39 0.33 18.23
CA ASP A 74 14.65 0.11 18.93
C ASP A 74 14.87 -1.41 19.15
N PRO A 75 16.09 -1.97 18.97
CA PRO A 75 17.35 -1.34 18.54
C PRO A 75 17.69 -1.34 17.03
N ASN A 76 18.52 -0.36 16.63
CA ASN A 76 19.16 -0.27 15.31
C ASN A 76 20.36 -1.23 15.24
N GLU A 77 20.07 -2.50 14.97
CA GLU A 77 21.10 -3.54 14.86
C GLU A 77 21.77 -3.55 13.48
N PRO A 78 23.04 -4.00 13.40
CA PRO A 78 23.70 -4.20 12.11
C PRO A 78 23.00 -5.29 11.29
N LEU A 79 23.05 -5.17 9.97
CA LEU A 79 22.56 -6.22 9.08
C LEU A 79 23.53 -7.41 9.05
N LEU A 80 23.00 -8.61 8.87
CA LEU A 80 23.77 -9.85 8.66
C LEU A 80 24.40 -9.94 7.27
N GLY A 81 24.05 -9.01 6.38
CA GLY A 81 24.46 -8.99 4.99
C GLY A 81 24.34 -7.60 4.37
N PRO A 82 24.40 -7.48 3.04
CA PRO A 82 24.31 -6.19 2.37
C PRO A 82 22.96 -5.52 2.62
N GLU A 83 22.95 -4.19 2.52
CA GLU A 83 21.71 -3.42 2.63
C GLU A 83 20.71 -3.82 1.53
N PHE A 84 19.44 -3.87 1.92
CA PHE A 84 18.36 -4.15 0.97
C PHE A 84 18.23 -3.02 -0.05
N GLN A 85 18.27 -3.36 -1.34
CA GLN A 85 18.01 -2.44 -2.43
C GLN A 85 16.63 -2.74 -3.03
N PRO A 86 15.68 -1.78 -3.04
CA PRO A 86 14.39 -1.98 -3.68
C PRO A 86 14.56 -2.24 -5.19
N GLY A 87 13.93 -3.30 -5.70
CA GLY A 87 13.99 -3.67 -7.12
C GLY A 87 12.96 -4.74 -7.48
N PRO A 88 12.81 -5.06 -8.78
CA PRO A 88 11.82 -6.05 -9.25
C PRO A 88 12.06 -7.44 -8.66
N ASP A 89 13.31 -7.80 -8.38
CA ASP A 89 13.69 -9.12 -7.81
C ASP A 89 13.78 -9.11 -6.27
N SER A 90 13.29 -8.05 -5.62
CA SER A 90 13.49 -7.81 -4.19
C SER A 90 12.21 -8.06 -3.39
N LEU A 91 11.90 -9.34 -3.19
CA LEU A 91 10.69 -9.79 -2.49
C LEU A 91 10.75 -9.61 -0.96
N PHE A 92 11.96 -9.57 -0.37
CA PHE A 92 12.13 -9.60 1.08
C PHE A 92 13.06 -8.48 1.57
N ILE A 93 12.46 -7.39 2.07
CA ILE A 93 13.20 -6.26 2.67
C ILE A 93 14.00 -6.65 3.90
N PHE A 94 13.53 -7.64 4.66
CA PHE A 94 14.13 -8.04 5.94
C PHE A 94 15.08 -9.23 5.86
N LYS A 95 15.44 -9.68 4.64
CA LYS A 95 16.24 -10.90 4.43
C LYS A 95 17.53 -10.92 5.24
N ASN A 96 18.19 -9.76 5.36
CA ASN A 96 19.49 -9.63 6.02
C ASN A 96 19.37 -8.99 7.41
N ASN A 97 18.16 -8.88 7.97
CA ASN A 97 17.97 -8.33 9.30
C ASN A 97 18.19 -9.39 10.36
N GLN A 98 18.65 -8.96 11.53
CA GLN A 98 18.65 -9.79 12.72
C GLN A 98 17.25 -9.89 13.29
N SER A 99 16.95 -11.03 13.91
CA SER A 99 15.70 -11.26 14.62
C SER A 99 15.99 -11.68 16.06
N LYS A 100 15.60 -10.84 17.01
CA LYS A 100 15.88 -11.07 18.44
C LYS A 100 14.75 -10.50 19.33
N PRO A 101 14.58 -10.99 20.57
CA PRO A 101 13.56 -10.49 21.50
C PRO A 101 13.70 -9.00 21.85
N GLU A 102 14.93 -8.47 21.85
CA GLU A 102 15.21 -7.07 22.18
C GLU A 102 14.58 -6.10 21.16
N CYS A 103 14.31 -6.59 19.95
CA CYS A 103 13.72 -5.83 18.86
C CYS A 103 12.19 -5.86 18.85
N CYS A 104 11.52 -6.37 19.90
CA CYS A 104 10.06 -6.55 19.89
C CYS A 104 9.21 -5.30 20.06
N SER A 105 9.86 -4.14 20.11
CA SER A 105 9.17 -2.88 19.81
C SER A 105 8.82 -2.76 18.31
N ALA A 106 9.45 -3.55 17.44
CA ALA A 106 9.25 -3.54 15.99
C ALA A 106 7.92 -4.15 15.56
N SER A 107 7.43 -3.73 14.40
CA SER A 107 6.14 -4.17 13.84
C SER A 107 6.19 -5.46 13.03
N TYR A 108 7.38 -6.05 12.89
CA TYR A 108 7.59 -7.27 12.11
C TYR A 108 8.30 -8.29 13.00
N ALA A 109 7.90 -9.55 12.86
CA ALA A 109 8.46 -10.66 13.61
C ALA A 109 8.78 -11.84 12.70
N SER A 110 9.61 -12.73 13.22
CA SER A 110 10.02 -14.01 12.65
C SER A 110 9.89 -15.10 13.71
N ASP A 111 10.24 -16.34 13.36
CA ASP A 111 10.26 -17.48 14.26
C ASP A 111 11.23 -17.33 15.44
N THR A 112 12.32 -16.55 15.29
CA THR A 112 13.33 -16.35 16.34
C THR A 112 13.15 -15.06 17.15
N GLY A 113 12.04 -14.35 16.96
CA GLY A 113 11.76 -13.07 17.62
C GLY A 113 11.49 -11.94 16.63
N CYS A 114 11.65 -10.71 17.08
CA CYS A 114 11.22 -9.54 16.32
C CYS A 114 12.34 -9.00 15.42
N VAL A 115 11.96 -8.45 14.27
CA VAL A 115 12.91 -8.02 13.24
C VAL A 115 13.52 -6.67 13.62
N CYS A 116 14.84 -6.64 13.77
CA CYS A 116 15.61 -5.43 14.06
C CYS A 116 15.77 -4.62 12.77
N THR A 117 14.86 -3.68 12.53
CA THR A 117 14.85 -2.85 11.31
C THR A 117 15.88 -1.73 11.36
N THR A 118 16.36 -1.29 10.19
CA THR A 118 17.18 -0.07 10.06
C THR A 118 16.30 1.17 9.85
N PRO A 119 16.80 2.37 10.18
CA PRO A 119 16.08 3.63 9.91
C PRO A 119 15.65 3.78 8.44
N GLN A 120 16.51 3.39 7.50
CA GLN A 120 16.29 3.47 6.06
C GLN A 120 15.14 2.54 5.64
N GLN A 121 15.13 1.30 6.12
CA GLN A 121 14.05 0.35 5.84
C GLN A 121 12.70 0.84 6.39
N ARG A 122 12.71 1.42 7.59
CA ARG A 122 11.50 2.01 8.19
C ARG A 122 10.99 3.18 7.36
N ASN A 123 11.86 4.10 6.97
CA ASN A 123 11.46 5.23 6.14
C ASN A 123 10.88 4.75 4.81
N PHE A 124 11.55 3.79 4.15
CA PHE A 124 11.05 3.24 2.90
C PHE A 124 9.66 2.60 3.06
N ILE A 125 9.44 1.80 4.10
CA ILE A 125 8.12 1.20 4.39
C ILE A 125 7.06 2.27 4.67
N ASN A 126 7.42 3.33 5.40
CA ASN A 126 6.50 4.42 5.71
C ASN A 126 6.07 5.19 4.46
N MET A 127 6.95 5.28 3.46
CA MET A 127 6.70 5.99 2.20
C MET A 127 6.12 5.10 1.08
N ARG A 128 6.03 3.78 1.28
CA ARG A 128 5.48 2.86 0.28
C ARG A 128 4.00 3.15 0.02
N GLY A 129 3.56 2.90 -1.22
CA GLY A 129 2.15 3.00 -1.60
C GLY A 129 1.56 4.41 -1.59
N GLY A 130 2.40 5.45 -1.55
CA GLY A 130 1.96 6.85 -1.64
C GLY A 130 1.72 7.49 -0.28
N ASN A 131 1.86 6.71 0.79
CA ASN A 131 1.71 7.20 2.15
C ASN A 131 2.87 8.12 2.54
N ARG A 132 2.58 9.21 3.25
CA ARG A 132 3.58 10.08 3.91
C ARG A 132 4.74 10.52 2.98
N THR A 133 4.45 10.68 1.69
CA THR A 133 5.40 11.17 0.67
C THR A 133 5.52 12.70 0.68
N VAL A 134 4.68 13.37 1.45
CA VAL A 134 4.72 14.80 1.77
C VAL A 134 4.84 14.97 3.28
N GLU A 135 5.44 16.05 3.75
CA GLU A 135 5.47 16.34 5.18
C GLU A 135 4.04 16.52 5.69
N ASP A 136 3.68 15.78 6.74
CA ASP A 136 2.35 15.83 7.35
C ASP A 136 2.11 17.13 8.17
N GLY A 137 2.92 18.18 7.94
CA GLY A 137 2.80 19.49 8.61
C GLY A 137 3.04 19.46 10.13
N VAL A 138 3.76 18.45 10.63
CA VAL A 138 4.14 18.27 12.04
C VAL A 138 5.63 17.99 12.15
#